data_AF-A0A8D5JT22-F1
#
_entry.id   AF-A0A8D5JT22-F1
#
_cell.length_a   1.000
_cell.length_b   1.000
_cell.length_c   1.000
_cell.angle_alpha   90.00
_cell.angle_beta   90.00
_cell.angle_gamma   90.00
#
_symmetry.space_group_name_H-M   'P 1'
#
loop_
_entity.id
_entity.type
_entity.pdbx_description
1 polymer ?
#
loop_
_entity_poly.entity_id
_entity_poly.type
_entity_poly.pdbx_seq_one_letter_code
_entity_poly.pdbx_strand_id
1 'polypeptide(L)'
;MEYKKVCFMYRHEDYAIDGIRSALGLAVENMYSYGVVLDKELPELDELTQESIEMLRDMEGDVLSTVQANIDKNNFTPITLEELGEKLREMTHIIPYGPK
;
A
#
# COMPACT_ATOMS: atom_id res chain seq x y z
N MET A 1 -5.66 1.53 24.28
CA MET A 1 -5.25 2.24 23.05
C MET A 1 -6.02 1.61 21.92
N GLU A 2 -6.72 2.41 21.12
CA GLU A 2 -7.43 1.90 19.94
C GLU A 2 -6.41 1.44 18.90
N TYR A 3 -6.59 0.23 18.38
CA TYR A 3 -5.67 -0.36 17.40
C TYR A 3 -5.74 0.44 16.09
N LYS A 4 -4.61 0.98 15.64
CA LYS A 4 -4.57 1.85 14.45
C LYS A 4 -4.58 1.00 13.20
N LYS A 5 -5.52 1.29 12.31
CA LYS A 5 -5.67 0.70 10.98
C LYS A 5 -5.44 1.80 9.95
N VAL A 6 -4.34 1.73 9.21
CA VAL A 6 -3.83 2.82 8.39
C VAL A 6 -3.74 2.39 6.93
N CYS A 7 -4.45 3.10 6.06
CA CYS A 7 -4.31 2.93 4.62
C CYS A 7 -3.49 4.08 4.03
N PHE A 8 -2.49 3.76 3.23
CA PHE A 8 -1.77 4.74 2.42
C PHE A 8 -2.25 4.68 0.96
N MET A 9 -2.70 5.81 0.42
CA MET A 9 -3.21 5.91 -0.95
C MET A 9 -2.18 6.60 -1.85
N TYR A 10 -1.58 5.85 -2.76
CA TYR A 10 -0.56 6.33 -3.68
C TYR A 10 -1.20 6.77 -5.00
N ARG A 11 -1.30 8.09 -5.21
CA ARG A 11 -1.90 8.67 -6.42
C ARG A 11 -0.88 9.08 -7.48
N HIS A 12 0.41 8.88 -7.21
CA HIS A 12 1.51 9.27 -8.09
C HIS A 12 2.71 8.34 -7.88
N GLU A 13 3.35 7.93 -8.98
CA GLU A 13 4.45 6.95 -9.01
C GLU A 13 5.67 7.39 -8.21
N ASP A 14 6.09 8.66 -8.34
CA ASP A 14 7.21 9.26 -7.58
C ASP A 14 7.16 9.02 -6.07
N TYR A 15 5.97 8.89 -5.49
CA TYR A 15 5.78 8.80 -4.04
C TYR A 15 5.34 7.42 -3.57
N ALA A 16 5.10 6.47 -4.47
CA ALA A 16 4.61 5.15 -4.10
C ALA A 16 5.63 4.39 -3.24
N ILE A 17 6.92 4.47 -3.57
CA ILE A 17 8.00 3.78 -2.84
C ILE A 17 8.12 4.33 -1.40
N ASP A 18 8.12 5.65 -1.22
CA ASP A 18 8.16 6.28 0.10
C ASP A 18 6.93 5.94 0.94
N GLY A 19 5.78 5.84 0.28
CA GLY A 19 4.54 5.37 0.86
C GLY A 19 4.63 3.92 1.35
N ILE A 20 5.14 3.00 0.53
CA ILE A 20 5.35 1.58 0.88
C ILE A 20 6.26 1.46 2.10
N ARG A 21 7.36 2.22 2.13
CA ARG A 21 8.27 2.27 3.29
C ARG A 21 7.57 2.82 4.54
N SER A 22 6.70 3.81 4.39
CA SER A 22 5.90 4.35 5.49
C SER A 22 4.90 3.32 6.04
N ALA A 23 4.27 2.54 5.17
CA ALA A 23 3.41 1.42 5.57
C ALA A 23 4.19 0.37 6.36
N LEU A 24 5.36 -0.06 5.88
CA LEU A 24 6.22 -0.98 6.62
C LEU A 24 6.62 -0.42 7.99
N GLY A 25 7.02 0.86 8.05
CA GLY A 25 7.38 1.51 9.31
C GLY A 25 6.24 1.49 10.35
N LEU A 26 4.99 1.70 9.94
CA LEU A 26 3.84 1.60 10.84
C LEU A 26 3.51 0.16 11.23
N ALA A 27 3.70 -0.80 10.32
CA ALA A 27 3.54 -2.21 10.61
C ALA A 27 4.52 -2.65 11.72
N VAL A 28 5.80 -2.23 11.63
CA VAL A 28 6.85 -2.48 12.64
C VAL A 28 6.44 -1.94 14.02
N GLU A 29 5.70 -0.85 14.07
CA GLU A 29 5.16 -0.25 15.30
C GLU A 29 3.82 -0.88 15.76
N ASN A 30 3.52 -2.10 15.32
CA ASN A 30 2.31 -2.86 15.65
C ASN A 30 0.99 -2.16 15.25
N MET A 31 1.00 -1.40 14.16
CA MET A 31 -0.23 -0.88 13.53
C MET A 31 -0.59 -1.77 12.34
N TYR A 32 -1.89 -2.00 12.10
CA TYR A 32 -2.29 -2.60 10.84
C TYR A 32 -2.16 -1.55 9.75
N SER A 33 -1.33 -1.82 8.73
CA SER A 33 -1.14 -0.87 7.65
C SER A 33 -0.95 -1.53 6.30
N TYR A 34 -1.52 -0.91 5.27
CA TYR A 34 -1.36 -1.34 3.89
C TYR A 34 -1.31 -0.14 2.95
N GLY A 35 -0.72 -0.36 1.78
CA GLY A 35 -0.66 0.60 0.69
C GLY A 35 -1.63 0.25 -0.44
N VAL A 36 -2.10 1.26 -1.18
CA VAL A 36 -2.83 1.06 -2.44
C VAL A 36 -2.32 2.00 -3.52
N VAL A 37 -1.89 1.45 -4.64
CA VAL A 37 -1.62 2.19 -5.87
C VAL A 37 -2.91 2.37 -6.64
N LEU A 38 -3.28 3.63 -6.89
CA LEU A 38 -4.55 3.98 -7.50
C LEU A 38 -4.36 4.58 -8.88
N ASP A 39 -4.88 3.89 -9.89
CA ASP A 39 -4.96 4.35 -11.29
C ASP A 39 -3.60 4.73 -11.91
N LYS A 40 -2.52 4.30 -11.28
CA LYS A 40 -1.14 4.54 -11.69
C LYS A 40 -0.42 3.23 -11.88
N GLU A 41 0.34 3.17 -12.96
CA GLU A 41 1.26 2.08 -13.21
C GLU A 41 2.61 2.46 -12.60
N LEU A 42 3.21 1.55 -11.85
CA LEU A 42 4.58 1.68 -11.37
C LEU A 42 5.52 0.94 -12.32
N PRO A 43 6.78 1.40 -12.44
CA PRO A 43 7.82 0.56 -13.02
C PRO A 43 8.00 -0.72 -12.18
N GLU A 44 8.75 -1.67 -12.74
CA GLU A 44 9.26 -2.79 -11.96
C GLU A 44 10.14 -2.25 -10.83
N LEU A 45 9.86 -2.69 -9.60
CA LEU A 45 10.55 -2.23 -8.41
C LEU A 45 11.87 -2.99 -8.20
N ASP A 46 12.84 -2.33 -7.57
CA ASP A 46 14.10 -2.95 -7.20
C ASP A 46 13.96 -4.02 -6.10
N GLU A 47 14.97 -4.86 -5.96
CA GLU A 47 14.99 -5.97 -4.99
C GLU A 47 14.73 -5.49 -3.55
N LEU A 48 15.30 -4.34 -3.17
CA LEU A 48 15.14 -3.77 -1.83
C LEU A 48 13.67 -3.40 -1.54
N THR A 49 12.99 -2.82 -2.53
CA THR A 49 11.58 -2.45 -2.38
C THR A 49 10.70 -3.70 -2.38
N GLN A 50 11.01 -4.72 -3.18
CA GLN A 50 10.31 -6.01 -3.14
C GLN A 50 10.45 -6.70 -1.79
N GLU A 51 11.66 -6.74 -1.21
CA GLU A 51 11.92 -7.27 0.14
C GLU A 51 11.10 -6.51 1.19
N SER A 52 11.02 -5.18 1.08
CA SER A 52 10.19 -4.36 1.98
C SER A 52 8.70 -4.72 1.92
N ILE A 53 8.19 -5.14 0.76
CA ILE A 53 6.80 -5.57 0.56
C ILE A 53 6.58 -6.96 1.16
N GLU A 54 7.53 -7.87 1.00
CA GLU A 54 7.47 -9.20 1.64
C GLU A 54 7.46 -9.07 3.16
N MET A 55 8.34 -8.23 3.71
CA MET A 55 8.33 -7.91 5.14
C MET A 55 7.00 -7.31 5.58
N LEU A 56 6.42 -6.40 4.79
CA LEU A 56 5.11 -5.80 5.10
C LEU A 56 4.01 -6.88 5.17
N ARG A 57 4.06 -7.89 4.30
CA ARG A 57 3.11 -9.02 4.28
C ARG A 57 3.27 -9.94 5.48
N ASP A 58 4.50 -10.19 5.91
CA ASP A 58 4.78 -10.93 7.14
C ASP A 58 4.20 -10.23 8.38
N MET A 59 4.01 -8.91 8.30
CA MET A 59 3.38 -8.08 9.33
C MET A 59 1.87 -7.87 9.13
N GLU A 60 1.20 -8.75 8.36
CA GLU A 60 -0.24 -8.69 8.04
C GLU A 60 -0.66 -7.49 7.17
N GLY A 61 0.30 -6.70 6.67
CA GLY A 61 0.07 -5.62 5.70
C GLY A 61 0.07 -6.12 4.25
N ASP A 62 -0.06 -5.20 3.29
CA ASP A 62 0.07 -5.52 1.86
C ASP A 62 0.25 -4.25 1.00
N VAL A 63 0.54 -4.45 -0.29
CA VAL A 63 0.43 -3.42 -1.33
C VAL A 63 -0.60 -3.86 -2.38
N LEU A 64 -1.67 -3.07 -2.48
CA LEU A 64 -2.81 -3.31 -3.36
C LEU A 64 -2.70 -2.46 -4.63
N SER A 65 -3.36 -2.87 -5.71
CA SER A 65 -3.43 -2.09 -6.95
C SER A 65 -4.75 -2.23 -7.70
N THR A 66 -5.24 -1.11 -8.25
CA THR A 66 -6.35 -1.11 -9.22
C THR A 66 -5.89 -1.32 -10.67
N VAL A 67 -4.58 -1.40 -10.92
CA VAL A 67 -3.97 -1.53 -12.25
C VAL A 67 -3.27 -2.87 -12.40
N GLN A 68 -3.70 -3.67 -13.38
CA GLN A 68 -3.22 -5.04 -13.64
C GLN A 68 -1.69 -5.11 -13.84
N ALA A 69 -1.10 -4.15 -14.55
CA ALA A 69 0.34 -4.12 -14.81
C ALA A 69 1.18 -4.14 -13.51
N ASN A 70 0.68 -3.60 -12.40
CA ASN A 70 1.39 -3.64 -11.12
C ASN A 70 1.32 -5.02 -10.46
N ILE A 71 0.24 -5.78 -10.68
CA ILE A 71 0.15 -7.17 -10.22
C ILE A 71 1.16 -8.02 -11.00
N ASP A 72 1.20 -7.84 -12.31
CA ASP A 72 2.07 -8.64 -13.18
C ASP A 72 3.56 -8.33 -12.96
N LYS A 73 3.93 -7.05 -12.79
CA LYS A 73 5.33 -6.60 -12.64
C LYS A 73 5.85 -6.70 -11.22
N ASN A 74 5.01 -6.34 -10.24
CA ASN A 74 5.46 -6.12 -8.86
C ASN A 74 4.76 -7.04 -7.86
N ASN A 75 3.98 -8.02 -8.34
CA ASN A 75 3.28 -8.98 -7.51
C ASN A 75 2.38 -8.32 -6.46
N PHE A 76 1.78 -7.16 -6.77
CA PHE A 76 0.80 -6.51 -5.90
C PHE A 76 -0.51 -7.28 -5.87
N THR A 77 -1.29 -7.09 -4.81
CA THR A 77 -2.59 -7.73 -4.68
C THR A 77 -3.66 -6.94 -5.46
N PRO A 78 -4.42 -7.59 -6.35
CA PRO A 78 -5.47 -6.90 -7.09
C PRO A 78 -6.58 -6.43 -6.16
N ILE A 79 -7.12 -5.24 -6.42
CA ILE A 79 -8.32 -4.73 -5.75
C ILE A 79 -9.16 -3.87 -6.70
N THR A 80 -10.47 -3.95 -6.59
CA THR A 80 -11.40 -3.03 -7.26
C THR A 80 -11.63 -1.77 -6.42
N LEU A 81 -12.09 -0.69 -7.06
CA LEU A 81 -12.46 0.53 -6.33
C LEU A 81 -13.60 0.30 -5.32
N GLU A 82 -14.51 -0.62 -5.62
CA GLU A 82 -15.63 -0.97 -4.73
C GLU A 82 -15.13 -1.71 -3.47
N GLU A 83 -14.30 -2.75 -3.64
CA GLU A 83 -13.68 -3.47 -2.53
C GLU A 83 -12.79 -2.57 -1.68
N LEU A 84 -12.05 -1.65 -2.32
CA LEU A 84 -11.26 -0.65 -1.60
C LEU A 84 -12.18 0.26 -0.78
N GLY A 85 -13.29 0.72 -1.36
CA GLY A 85 -14.29 1.52 -0.67
C GLY A 85 -14.83 0.83 0.59
N GLU A 86 -15.10 -0.47 0.52
CA GLU A 86 -15.49 -1.27 1.68
C GLU A 86 -14.37 -1.33 2.73
N LYS A 87 -13.14 -1.68 2.34
CA LYS A 87 -11.99 -1.75 3.26
C LYS A 87 -11.72 -0.43 3.98
N LEU A 88 -11.85 0.71 3.28
CA LEU A 88 -11.58 2.03 3.86
C LEU A 88 -12.53 2.39 5.01
N ARG A 89 -13.74 1.82 5.06
CA ARG A 89 -14.69 2.06 6.17
C ARG A 89 -14.21 1.51 7.51
N GLU A 90 -13.30 0.54 7.49
CA GLU A 90 -12.70 -0.04 8.69
C GLU A 90 -11.42 0.68 9.13
N MET A 91 -10.90 1.60 8.31
CA MET A 91 -9.64 2.27 8.58
C MET A 91 -9.86 3.42 9.56
N THR A 92 -8.93 3.57 10.51
CA THR A 92 -8.93 4.72 11.42
C THR A 92 -8.21 5.92 10.82
N HIS A 93 -7.26 5.67 9.89
CA HIS A 93 -6.50 6.71 9.21
C HIS A 93 -6.36 6.36 7.73
N ILE A 94 -6.54 7.38 6.88
CA ILE A 94 -6.32 7.29 5.44
C ILE A 94 -5.33 8.39 5.08
N ILE A 95 -4.15 8.00 4.61
CA ILE A 95 -3.05 8.91 4.32
C ILE A 95 -2.94 9.07 2.80
N PRO A 96 -3.36 10.21 2.23
CA PRO A 96 -3.11 10.50 0.83
C PRO A 96 -1.62 10.77 0.63
N TYR A 97 -0.99 10.02 -0.27
CA TYR A 97 0.42 10.14 -0.59
C TYR A 97 0.57 10.67 -2.02
N GLY A 98 1.36 11.74 -2.17
CA GLY A 98 1.57 12.42 -3.45
C GLY A 98 0.40 13.27 -3.96
N PRO A 99 -0.09 14.27 -3.20
CA PRO A 99 -1.00 15.29 -3.73
C PRO A 99 -0.22 16.25 -4.64
N LYS A 100 0.09 15.82 -5.87
CA LYS A 100 0.49 16.70 -6.96
C LYS A 100 -0.71 16.99 -7.85
#